data_AF-A0A291GLH9-F1
#
_entry.id   AF-A0A291GLH9-F1
#
_cell.length_a   1.000
_cell.length_b   1.000
_cell.length_c   1.000
_cell.angle_alpha   90.00
_cell.angle_beta   90.00
_cell.angle_gamma   90.00
#
_symmetry.space_group_name_H-M   'P 1'
#
loop_
_entity.id
_entity.type
_entity.pdbx_description
1 polymer ?
#
loop_
_entity_poly.entity_id
_entity_poly.type
_entity_poly.pdbx_seq_one_letter_code
_entity_poly.pdbx_strand_id
1 'polypeptide(L)'
;MLTSRYKIFIHPEADVVRNEDDEGRLVLAIGDIFSTSVSASTPELLLQIAGGDRRSLDDLSGRYALIVIEGESATVLHDPLGSQSVFYTLGEPSIAASHSTLIAECAGIELSPRLKEYVHGPTHGVEEQGLQHAVLDRRVRSSTH
;
A
#
# COMPACT_ATOMS: atom_id res chain seq x y z
N MET A 1 10.17 -6.44 1.59
CA MET A 1 10.71 -7.74 1.14
C MET A 1 10.70 -7.75 -0.38
N LEU A 2 11.81 -8.13 -1.01
CA LEU A 2 11.93 -8.26 -2.46
C LEU A 2 11.76 -9.74 -2.81
N THR A 3 10.67 -10.11 -3.48
CA THR A 3 10.77 -11.26 -4.40
C THR A 3 11.60 -10.76 -5.59
N SER A 4 12.38 -11.61 -6.25
CA SER A 4 13.32 -11.17 -7.31
C SER A 4 12.66 -10.40 -8.46
N ARG A 5 11.33 -10.49 -8.60
CA ARG A 5 10.54 -9.84 -9.64
C ARG A 5 9.76 -8.61 -9.20
N TYR A 6 9.38 -8.49 -7.92
CA TYR A 6 8.55 -7.38 -7.44
C TYR A 6 9.32 -6.48 -6.49
N LYS A 7 9.27 -5.18 -6.77
CA LYS A 7 9.77 -4.14 -5.87
C LYS A 7 8.59 -3.48 -5.18
N ILE A 8 8.42 -3.77 -3.90
CA ILE A 8 7.34 -3.22 -3.08
C ILE A 8 7.96 -2.24 -2.10
N PHE A 9 7.56 -0.97 -2.23
CA PHE A 9 7.94 0.11 -1.33
C PHE A 9 6.74 0.44 -0.45
N ILE A 10 6.94 0.38 0.86
CA ILE A 10 5.91 0.66 1.86
C ILE A 10 6.46 1.72 2.80
N HIS A 11 5.63 2.70 3.15
CA HIS A 11 6.01 3.70 4.13
C HIS A 11 6.33 3.02 5.47
N PRO A 12 7.37 3.43 6.21
CA PRO A 12 7.76 2.76 7.46
C PRO A 12 6.68 2.74 8.54
N GLU A 13 5.76 3.69 8.49
CA GLU A 13 4.65 3.82 9.45
C GLU A 13 3.34 3.18 8.96
N ALA A 14 3.33 2.58 7.77
CA ALA A 14 2.13 1.88 7.31
C ALA A 14 1.99 0.55 8.05
N ASP A 15 0.78 0.26 8.52
CA ASP A 15 0.44 -1.04 9.05
C ASP A 15 0.42 -2.07 7.92
N VAL A 16 1.16 -3.16 8.11
CA VAL A 16 1.27 -4.24 7.11
C VAL A 16 1.04 -5.58 7.78
N VAL A 17 0.02 -6.29 7.29
CA VAL A 17 -0.23 -7.68 7.64
C VAL A 17 0.26 -8.55 6.48
N ARG A 18 1.09 -9.55 6.80
CA ARG A 18 1.67 -10.49 5.83
C ARG A 18 1.21 -11.91 6.13
N ASN A 19 0.63 -12.58 5.16
CA ASN A 19 0.31 -14.01 5.24
C ASN A 19 0.79 -14.72 3.97
N GLU A 20 1.20 -15.97 4.12
CA GLU A 20 1.70 -16.82 3.05
C GLU A 20 1.20 -18.23 3.28
N ASP A 21 0.72 -18.90 2.24
CA ASP A 21 0.28 -20.29 2.34
C ASP A 21 1.37 -21.29 2.00
N ASP A 22 1.05 -22.58 2.13
CA ASP A 22 1.97 -23.69 1.86
C ASP A 22 2.37 -23.81 0.37
N GLU A 23 1.61 -23.17 -0.54
CA GLU A 23 1.92 -23.10 -1.97
C GLU A 23 2.82 -21.90 -2.31
N GLY A 24 3.20 -21.09 -1.31
CA GLY A 24 4.04 -19.90 -1.47
C GLY A 24 3.29 -18.69 -2.03
N ARG A 25 1.96 -18.69 -2.02
CA ARG A 25 1.15 -17.52 -2.39
C ARG A 25 1.17 -16.53 -1.24
N LEU A 26 1.61 -15.32 -1.54
CA LEU A 26 1.80 -14.26 -0.56
C LEU A 26 0.66 -13.25 -0.68
N VAL A 27 0.07 -12.87 0.44
CA VAL A 27 -0.87 -11.75 0.53
C VAL A 27 -0.36 -10.72 1.53
N LEU A 28 -0.31 -9.47 1.09
CA LEU A 28 0.00 -8.31 1.90
C LEU A 28 -1.26 -7.47 2.03
N ALA A 29 -1.69 -7.18 3.25
CA ALA A 29 -2.67 -6.14 3.52
C ALA A 29 -1.94 -4.91 4.05
N ILE A 30 -2.18 -3.75 3.43
CA ILE A 30 -1.57 -2.47 3.80
C ILE A 30 -2.68 -1.54 4.26
N GLY A 31 -2.59 -1.06 5.50
CA GLY A 31 -3.61 -0.24 6.15
C GLY A 31 -4.42 -0.99 7.21
N ASP A 32 -5.55 -0.41 7.58
CA ASP A 32 -6.42 -0.91 8.64
C ASP A 32 -7.36 -1.99 8.08
N ILE A 33 -7.22 -3.23 8.55
CA ILE A 33 -8.00 -4.36 8.09
C ILE A 33 -8.51 -5.22 9.25
N PHE A 34 -9.77 -5.61 9.19
CA PHE A 34 -10.38 -6.48 10.19
C PHE A 34 -11.45 -7.37 9.55
N SER A 35 -11.60 -8.57 10.12
CA SER A 35 -12.69 -9.49 9.77
C SER A 35 -14.02 -9.00 10.33
N THR A 36 -15.07 -9.10 9.53
CA THR A 36 -16.47 -8.98 9.96
C THR A 36 -17.11 -10.35 10.19
N SER A 37 -16.42 -11.44 9.82
CA SER A 37 -16.87 -12.80 9.99
C SER A 37 -16.81 -13.26 11.45
N VAL A 38 -17.82 -14.02 11.86
CA VAL A 38 -17.85 -14.68 13.18
C VAL A 38 -17.07 -15.99 13.16
N SER A 39 -16.89 -16.59 11.98
CA SER A 39 -16.31 -17.92 11.81
C SER A 39 -14.89 -17.94 11.26
N ALA A 40 -14.37 -16.80 10.78
CA ALA A 40 -13.05 -16.69 10.20
C ALA A 40 -12.31 -15.44 10.68
N SER A 41 -11.04 -15.61 11.03
CA SER A 41 -10.13 -14.53 11.40
C SER A 41 -9.56 -13.83 10.17
N THR A 42 -9.02 -12.61 10.35
CA THR A 42 -8.38 -11.85 9.26
C THR A 42 -7.27 -12.65 8.55
N PRO A 43 -6.34 -13.35 9.25
CA PRO A 43 -5.33 -14.17 8.57
C PRO A 43 -5.92 -15.30 7.72
N GLU A 44 -6.96 -15.99 8.22
CA GLU A 44 -7.62 -17.08 7.46
C GLU A 44 -8.28 -16.56 6.19
N LEU A 45 -9.01 -15.44 6.27
CA LEU A 45 -9.62 -14.80 5.11
C LEU A 45 -8.57 -14.35 4.09
N LEU A 46 -7.45 -13.77 4.56
CA LEU A 46 -6.35 -13.37 3.70
C LEU A 46 -5.74 -14.57 2.94
N LEU A 47 -5.54 -15.70 3.61
CA LEU A 47 -5.05 -16.92 2.95
C LEU A 47 -6.05 -17.49 1.94
N GLN A 48 -7.36 -17.43 2.22
CA GLN A 48 -8.39 -17.81 1.25
C GLN A 48 -8.35 -16.91 -0.01
N ILE A 49 -8.15 -15.59 0.19
CA ILE A 49 -7.98 -14.64 -0.92
C ILE A 49 -6.71 -14.91 -1.71
N ALA A 50 -5.61 -15.28 -1.04
CA ALA A 50 -4.38 -15.72 -1.69
C ALA A 50 -4.63 -16.96 -2.56
N GLY A 51 -5.43 -17.90 -2.06
CA GLY A 51 -5.93 -19.07 -2.81
C GLY A 51 -6.98 -18.78 -3.88
N GLY A 52 -7.32 -17.51 -4.10
CA GLY A 52 -8.21 -17.07 -5.17
C GLY A 52 -9.69 -16.97 -4.80
N ASP A 53 -10.08 -17.26 -3.55
CA ASP A 53 -11.48 -17.06 -3.12
C ASP A 53 -11.77 -15.57 -2.91
N ARG A 54 -12.43 -14.96 -3.91
CA ARG A 54 -12.79 -13.54 -3.87
C ARG A 54 -14.01 -13.26 -3.01
N ARG A 55 -14.79 -14.28 -2.63
CA ARG A 55 -15.97 -14.09 -1.77
C ARG A 55 -15.57 -13.73 -0.34
N SER A 56 -14.40 -14.19 0.10
CA SER A 56 -13.83 -13.82 1.39
C SER A 56 -13.53 -12.32 1.54
N LEU A 57 -13.57 -11.54 0.45
CA LEU A 57 -13.52 -10.07 0.53
C LEU A 57 -14.77 -9.47 1.18
N ASP A 58 -15.92 -10.12 1.07
CA ASP A 58 -17.18 -9.65 1.65
C ASP A 58 -17.15 -9.71 3.20
N ASP A 59 -16.26 -10.55 3.74
CA ASP A 59 -16.03 -10.75 5.17
C ASP A 59 -14.89 -9.86 5.73
N LEU A 60 -14.36 -8.95 4.92
CA LEU A 60 -13.32 -8.00 5.31
C LEU A 60 -13.85 -6.57 5.32
N SER A 61 -13.37 -5.78 6.27
CA SER A 61 -13.70 -4.36 6.38
C SER A 61 -12.49 -3.56 6.85
N GLY A 62 -12.62 -2.24 6.76
CA GLY A 62 -11.56 -1.27 7.05
C GLY A 62 -11.13 -0.47 5.82
N ARG A 63 -9.93 0.10 5.92
CA ARG A 63 -9.30 0.93 4.89
C ARG A 63 -7.96 0.32 4.54
N TYR A 64 -7.98 -0.52 3.51
CA TYR A 64 -6.82 -1.31 3.13
C TYR A 64 -6.67 -1.43 1.61
N ALA A 65 -5.45 -1.75 1.20
CA ALA A 65 -5.13 -2.32 -0.11
C ALA A 65 -4.52 -3.71 0.09
N LEU A 66 -4.91 -4.67 -0.75
CA LEU A 66 -4.33 -6.01 -0.77
C LEU A 66 -3.42 -6.16 -1.98
N ILE A 67 -2.25 -6.78 -1.77
CA ILE A 67 -1.36 -7.24 -2.84
C ILE A 67 -1.26 -8.76 -2.70
N VAL A 68 -1.79 -9.48 -3.68
CA VAL A 68 -1.67 -10.94 -3.79
C VAL A 68 -0.58 -11.25 -4.80
N ILE A 69 0.43 -12.02 -4.41
CA ILE A 69 1.55 -12.44 -5.25
C ILE A 69 1.51 -13.95 -5.38
N GLU A 70 1.41 -14.43 -6.61
CA GLU A 70 1.40 -15.85 -6.95
C GLU A 70 2.43 -16.07 -8.06
N GLY A 71 3.59 -16.58 -7.67
CA GLY A 71 4.74 -16.81 -8.54
C GLY A 71 5.14 -15.58 -9.34
N GLU A 72 4.75 -15.58 -10.61
CA GLU A 72 5.07 -14.59 -11.62
C GLU A 72 3.99 -13.52 -11.84
N SER A 73 2.90 -13.59 -11.08
CA SER A 73 1.77 -12.66 -11.14
C SER A 73 1.57 -11.91 -9.82
N ALA A 74 1.06 -10.68 -9.93
CA ALA A 74 0.63 -9.87 -8.80
C ALA A 74 -0.75 -9.26 -9.09
N THR A 75 -1.65 -9.35 -8.12
CA THR A 75 -2.99 -8.76 -8.17
C THR A 75 -3.12 -7.73 -7.06
N VAL A 76 -3.62 -6.54 -7.39
CA VAL A 76 -3.93 -5.50 -6.40
C VAL A 76 -5.44 -5.40 -6.24
N LEU A 77 -5.92 -5.41 -5.00
CA LEU A 77 -7.33 -5.25 -4.64
C LEU A 77 -7.45 -4.07 -3.68
N HIS A 78 -8.58 -3.37 -3.71
CA HIS A 78 -8.89 -2.29 -2.78
C HIS A 78 -10.03 -2.71 -1.84
N ASP A 79 -10.19 -1.95 -0.76
CA ASP A 79 -11.33 -2.07 0.15
C ASP A 79 -12.68 -1.88 -0.59
N PRO A 80 -13.81 -2.43 -0.10
CA PRO A 80 -15.10 -2.36 -0.79
C PRO A 80 -15.59 -0.95 -1.12
N LEU A 81 -15.12 0.07 -0.37
CA LEU A 81 -15.51 1.46 -0.57
C LEU A 81 -14.54 2.24 -1.48
N GLY A 82 -13.41 1.63 -1.88
CA GLY A 82 -12.33 2.32 -2.59
C GLY A 82 -11.78 3.51 -1.80
N SER A 83 -11.86 3.45 -0.47
CA SER A 83 -11.42 4.51 0.44
C SER A 83 -9.90 4.67 0.46
N GLN A 84 -9.16 3.65 0.03
CA GLN A 84 -7.77 3.74 -0.34
C GLN A 84 -7.61 3.72 -1.85
N SER A 85 -7.30 4.89 -2.42
CA SER A 85 -7.07 5.00 -3.86
C SER A 85 -5.84 4.19 -4.28
N VAL A 86 -5.98 3.45 -5.37
CA VAL A 86 -4.89 2.75 -6.05
C VAL A 86 -4.84 3.24 -7.49
N PHE A 87 -3.70 3.79 -7.86
CA PHE A 87 -3.39 4.17 -9.23
C PHE A 87 -2.53 3.07 -9.86
N TYR A 88 -2.62 2.90 -11.18
CA TYR A 88 -1.80 1.93 -11.89
C TYR A 88 -1.49 2.34 -13.33
N THR A 89 -0.44 1.74 -13.91
CA THR A 89 -0.13 1.81 -15.35
C THR A 89 -0.53 0.52 -16.05
N LEU A 90 -0.93 0.63 -17.31
CA LEU A 90 -1.06 -0.51 -18.23
C LEU A 90 0.20 -0.54 -19.10
N GLY A 91 1.05 -1.55 -18.95
CA GLY A 91 2.29 -1.70 -19.72
C GLY A 91 3.43 -2.33 -18.92
N GLU A 92 4.61 -2.42 -19.53
CA GLU A 92 5.82 -2.91 -18.88
C GLU A 92 6.84 -1.76 -18.70
N PRO A 93 7.25 -1.44 -17.46
CA PRO A 93 6.84 -2.06 -16.20
C PRO A 93 5.40 -1.67 -15.78
N SER A 94 4.67 -2.63 -15.20
CA SER A 94 3.39 -2.37 -14.55
C SER A 94 3.66 -1.84 -13.14
N ILE A 95 3.16 -0.64 -12.85
CA ILE A 95 3.38 0.05 -11.57
C ILE A 95 2.01 0.28 -10.94
N ALA A 96 1.89 0.01 -9.64
CA ALA A 96 0.73 0.38 -8.84
C ALA A 96 1.20 1.18 -7.61
N ALA A 97 0.46 2.24 -7.26
CA ALA A 97 0.80 3.09 -6.12
C ALA A 97 -0.44 3.73 -5.50
N SER A 98 -0.31 4.18 -4.25
CA SER A 98 -1.37 4.91 -3.53
C SER A 98 -1.58 6.35 -4.05
N HIS A 99 -0.64 6.88 -4.82
CA HIS A 99 -0.67 8.23 -5.37
C HIS A 99 -0.22 8.23 -6.83
N SER A 100 -0.91 8.98 -7.69
CA SER A 100 -0.55 9.12 -9.10
C SER A 100 0.83 9.75 -9.31
N THR A 101 1.25 10.63 -8.39
CA THR A 101 2.58 11.28 -8.42
C THR A 101 3.71 10.27 -8.24
N LEU A 102 3.52 9.25 -7.39
CA LEU A 102 4.51 8.17 -7.22
C LEU A 102 4.67 7.34 -8.48
N ILE A 103 3.59 7.10 -9.22
CA ILE A 103 3.65 6.46 -10.53
C ILE A 103 4.47 7.31 -11.50
N ALA A 104 4.18 8.59 -11.57
CA ALA A 104 4.88 9.50 -12.47
C ALA A 104 6.39 9.53 -12.15
N GLU A 105 6.75 9.62 -10.88
CA GLU A 105 8.14 9.57 -10.42
C GLU A 105 8.83 8.25 -10.80
N CYS A 106 8.19 7.11 -10.51
CA CYS A 106 8.74 5.79 -10.84
C CYS A 106 8.84 5.53 -12.35
N ALA A 107 7.93 6.11 -13.15
CA ALA A 107 7.90 5.99 -14.61
C ALA A 107 8.74 7.06 -15.33
N GLY A 108 9.30 8.03 -14.61
CA GLY A 108 10.01 9.16 -15.20
C GLY A 108 9.11 10.08 -16.04
N ILE A 109 7.82 10.13 -15.74
CA ILE A 109 6.83 10.97 -16.43
C ILE A 109 6.81 12.34 -15.78
N GLU A 110 6.98 13.40 -16.57
CA GLU A 110 6.84 14.75 -16.05
C GLU A 110 5.40 15.07 -15.66
N LEU A 111 5.22 15.64 -14.46
CA LEU A 111 3.95 16.20 -14.06
C LEU A 111 3.55 17.33 -15.00
N SER A 112 2.26 17.39 -15.34
CA SER A 112 1.74 18.46 -16.20
C SER A 112 2.06 19.85 -15.62
N PRO A 113 2.38 20.86 -16.45
CA PRO A 113 2.63 22.22 -15.97
C PRO A 113 1.48 22.78 -15.12
N ARG A 114 0.24 22.49 -15.49
CA ARG A 114 -0.96 22.89 -14.72
C ARG A 114 -1.00 22.29 -13.31
N LEU A 115 -0.56 21.05 -13.15
CA LEU A 115 -0.47 20.42 -11.82
C LEU A 115 0.64 21.05 -10.99
N LYS A 116 1.79 21.38 -11.59
CA LYS A 116 2.88 22.11 -10.92
C LYS A 116 2.40 23.48 -10.44
N GLU A 117 1.70 24.23 -11.28
CA GLU A 117 1.09 25.51 -10.92
C GLU A 117 0.06 25.39 -9.79
N TYR A 118 -0.74 24.32 -9.80
CA TYR A 118 -1.74 24.06 -8.75
C TYR A 118 -1.09 23.78 -7.39
N VAL A 119 -0.08 22.89 -7.35
CA VAL A 119 0.62 22.51 -6.12
C VAL A 119 1.38 23.69 -5.51
N HIS A 120 1.96 24.56 -6.34
CA HIS A 120 2.68 25.75 -5.90
C HIS A 120 1.80 27.02 -5.85
N GLY A 121 0.49 26.86 -6.06
CA GLY A 121 -0.45 27.97 -6.04
C GLY A 121 -0.74 28.48 -4.63
N PRO A 122 -1.20 29.73 -4.48
CA PRO A 122 -1.41 30.39 -3.18
C PRO A 122 -2.45 29.70 -2.28
N THR A 123 -3.25 28.77 -2.81
CA THR A 123 -4.21 27.96 -2.06
C THR A 123 -3.62 26.73 -1.36
N HIS A 124 -2.38 26.33 -1.69
CA HIS A 124 -1.69 25.18 -1.08
C HIS A 124 -0.45 25.60 -0.27
N GLY A 125 -0.26 26.91 -0.06
CA GLY A 125 0.76 27.46 0.82
C GLY A 125 0.43 27.22 2.29
N VAL A 126 0.62 25.98 2.77
CA VAL A 126 1.03 25.80 4.16
C VAL A 126 2.50 26.17 4.19
N GLU A 127 2.80 27.23 4.93
CA GLU A 127 4.10 27.88 5.08
C GLU A 127 5.28 26.88 5.15
N GLU A 128 6.19 26.95 4.17
CA GLU A 128 7.53 26.35 4.23
C GLU A 128 8.42 27.07 5.27
N GLN A 129 8.01 27.17 6.53
CA GLN A 129 8.85 27.74 7.60
C GLN A 129 9.14 26.81 8.78
N GLY A 130 8.71 25.54 8.76
CA GLY A 130 8.90 24.63 9.90
C GLY A 130 10.00 23.56 9.79
N LEU A 131 10.49 23.22 8.60
CA LEU A 131 11.21 21.95 8.37
C LEU A 131 12.75 22.04 8.37
N GLN A 132 13.34 23.13 8.88
CA GLN A 132 14.80 23.24 9.04
C GLN A 132 15.32 23.00 10.47
N HIS A 133 14.47 22.66 11.46
CA HIS A 133 14.93 22.58 12.86
C HIS A 133 14.53 21.32 13.64
N ALA A 134 14.30 20.18 12.97
CA ALA A 134 14.07 18.89 13.63
C ALA A 134 14.98 17.77 13.09
N VAL A 135 16.25 18.09 12.81
CA VAL A 135 17.32 17.09 12.79
C VAL A 135 18.17 17.34 14.02
N LEU A 136 17.74 16.80 15.15
CA LEU A 136 18.62 16.37 16.24
C LEU A 136 17.80 15.68 17.34
N ASP A 137 18.21 14.44 17.59
CA ASP A 137 18.08 13.73 18.87
C ASP A 137 16.69 13.19 19.23
N ARG A 138 16.48 11.88 18.98
CA ARG A 138 15.81 11.02 19.94
C ARG A 138 16.31 9.59 19.88
N ARG A 139 17.18 9.33 20.86
CA ARG A 139 17.69 8.06 21.36
C ARG A 139 16.76 6.85 21.18
N VAL A 140 17.40 5.79 20.67
CA VAL A 140 17.12 4.37 20.93
C VAL A 140 16.54 4.17 22.33
N ARG A 141 15.36 3.57 22.42
CA ARG A 141 14.92 2.83 23.60
C ARG A 141 14.74 1.36 23.22
N SER A 142 15.74 0.58 23.57
CA SER A 142 15.59 -0.85 23.81
C SER A 142 14.75 -1.05 25.07
N SER A 143 13.81 -2.00 25.04
CA SER A 143 13.21 -2.57 26.25
C SER A 143 12.80 -3.99 25.96
N THR A 144 13.70 -4.90 26.34
CA THR A 144 13.42 -6.26 26.78
C THR A 144 12.24 -6.31 27.74
N HIS A 145 11.32 -7.25 27.52
CA HIS A 145 10.83 -8.16 28.55
C HIS A 145 10.51 -9.51 27.93
#